data_AF-A0A1I6VU50-F1
#
_entry.id   AF-A0A1I6VU50-F1
#
_cell.length_a   1.000
_cell.length_b   1.000
_cell.length_c   1.000
_cell.angle_alpha   90.00
_cell.angle_beta   90.00
_cell.angle_gamma   90.00
#
_symmetry.space_group_name_H-M   'P 1'
#
loop_
_entity.id
_entity.type
_entity.pdbx_description
1 polymer ?
#
loop_
_entity_poly.entity_id
_entity_poly.type
_entity_poly.pdbx_seq_one_letter_code
_entity_poly.pdbx_strand_id
1 'polypeptide(L)'
;MIDFGIEAEVPYSQVIQPNLQRMDLLEAKIVCLEKERPHIDLERVVMTIRFNNEFFGTQFHPEADAEGMFRHFQKEEKSKMVIENFGEEKFNSMLEHLEDPDKIMLTESVILPNFLEKVFQHKLELVCD
;
A
#
# COMPACT_ATOMS: atom_id res chain seq x y z
N MET A 1 -1.86 -8.42 5.84
CA MET A 1 -2.85 -7.67 5.03
C MET A 1 -2.48 -6.21 5.20
N ILE A 2 -1.94 -5.58 4.15
CA ILE A 2 -1.33 -4.27 4.31
C ILE A 2 -2.44 -3.25 4.53
N ASP A 3 -2.62 -2.93 5.80
CA ASP A 3 -3.60 -1.99 6.29
C ASP A 3 -2.84 -0.69 6.53
N PHE A 4 -2.94 0.24 5.58
CA PHE A 4 -2.12 1.45 5.59
C PHE A 4 -2.42 2.38 6.76
N GLY A 5 -3.43 2.09 7.61
CA GLY A 5 -3.76 2.90 8.80
C GLY A 5 -4.23 4.33 8.49
N ILE A 6 -3.91 4.83 7.30
CA ILE A 6 -4.42 6.01 6.66
C ILE A 6 -5.65 5.53 5.89
N GLU A 7 -6.79 5.58 6.57
CA GLU A 7 -8.06 5.75 5.89
C GLU A 7 -8.00 7.13 5.20
N ALA A 8 -7.30 7.18 4.07
CA ALA A 8 -7.49 8.27 3.13
C ALA A 8 -8.87 8.03 2.54
N GLU A 9 -9.89 8.56 3.22
CA GLU A 9 -11.24 8.79 2.69
C GLU A 9 -11.15 9.83 1.56
N VAL A 10 -10.44 9.50 0.49
CA VAL A 10 -10.56 10.16 -0.79
C VAL A 10 -11.23 9.16 -1.72
N PRO A 11 -12.55 8.91 -1.56
CA PRO A 11 -13.28 7.91 -2.33
C PRO A 11 -13.16 8.13 -3.85
N TYR A 12 -12.78 9.31 -4.29
CA TYR A 12 -12.65 9.68 -5.70
C TYR A 12 -11.39 9.16 -6.41
N SER A 13 -10.34 8.73 -5.69
CA SER A 13 -9.09 8.27 -6.32
C SER A 13 -8.82 6.77 -6.17
N GLN A 14 -9.82 5.98 -5.75
CA GLN A 14 -9.70 4.54 -5.56
C GLN A 14 -10.07 3.76 -6.83
N VAL A 15 -9.24 2.79 -7.19
CA VAL A 15 -9.55 1.86 -8.29
C VAL A 15 -10.39 0.70 -7.73
N ILE A 16 -11.70 0.71 -7.99
CA ILE A 16 -12.62 -0.37 -7.57
C ILE A 16 -12.99 -1.33 -8.71
N GLN A 17 -13.17 -0.82 -9.93
CA GLN A 17 -13.64 -1.59 -11.09
C GLN A 17 -12.73 -1.36 -12.30
N PRO A 18 -11.57 -2.05 -12.38
CA PRO A 18 -10.72 -1.94 -13.55
C PRO A 18 -11.41 -2.54 -14.79
N ASN A 19 -11.07 -2.05 -15.97
CA ASN A 19 -11.63 -2.55 -17.23
C ASN A 19 -11.10 -3.98 -17.51
N LEU A 20 -11.89 -4.99 -17.16
CA LEU A 20 -11.52 -6.40 -17.27
C LEU A 20 -11.15 -6.81 -18.70
N GLN A 21 -11.86 -6.30 -19.71
CA GLN A 21 -11.53 -6.60 -21.12
C GLN A 21 -10.12 -6.12 -21.48
N ARG A 22 -9.72 -4.92 -21.01
CA ARG A 22 -8.35 -4.43 -21.22
C ARG A 22 -7.33 -5.21 -20.41
N MET A 23 -7.68 -5.66 -19.21
CA MET A 23 -6.79 -6.49 -18.40
C MET A 23 -6.50 -7.83 -19.09
N ASP A 24 -7.53 -8.49 -19.61
CA ASP A 24 -7.39 -9.75 -20.35
C ASP A 24 -6.52 -9.57 -21.59
N LEU A 25 -6.72 -8.49 -22.36
CA LEU A 25 -5.89 -8.16 -23.52
C LEU A 25 -4.41 -7.92 -23.18
N LEU A 26 -4.11 -7.47 -21.96
CA LEU A 26 -2.76 -7.20 -21.47
C LEU A 26 -2.19 -8.38 -20.66
N GLU A 27 -2.94 -9.48 -20.51
CA GLU A 27 -2.65 -10.58 -19.58
C GLU A 27 -2.40 -10.12 -18.13
N ALA A 28 -2.94 -8.94 -17.78
CA ALA A 28 -2.77 -8.31 -16.49
C ALA A 28 -3.65 -9.00 -15.44
N LYS A 29 -3.16 -9.06 -14.20
CA LYS A 29 -3.85 -9.76 -13.09
C LYS A 29 -3.98 -8.86 -11.88
N ILE A 30 -5.17 -8.82 -11.28
CA ILE A 30 -5.32 -8.31 -9.92
C ILE A 30 -4.70 -9.32 -8.97
N VAL A 31 -3.72 -8.89 -8.17
CA VAL A 31 -2.98 -9.77 -7.25
C VAL A 31 -3.15 -9.38 -5.78
N CYS A 32 -3.72 -8.22 -5.50
CA CYS A 32 -4.04 -7.77 -4.16
C CYS A 32 -5.30 -6.91 -4.16
N LEU A 33 -6.19 -7.16 -3.18
CA LEU A 33 -7.37 -6.37 -2.88
C LEU A 33 -7.26 -5.80 -1.46
N GLU A 34 -8.01 -4.75 -1.18
CA GLU A 34 -8.13 -4.19 0.15
C GLU A 34 -8.68 -5.23 1.14
N LYS A 35 -8.37 -5.04 2.43
CA LYS A 35 -8.99 -5.80 3.52
C LYS A 35 -10.52 -5.73 3.46
N GLU A 36 -11.16 -6.84 3.81
CA GLU A 36 -12.62 -6.87 3.93
C GLU A 36 -13.07 -6.03 5.14
N ARG A 37 -14.09 -5.20 4.92
CA ARG A 37 -14.65 -4.29 5.93
C ARG A 37 -16.16 -4.53 6.00
N PRO A 38 -16.64 -5.59 6.70
CA PRO A 38 -18.06 -5.99 6.66
C PRO A 38 -19.02 -4.97 7.27
N HIS A 39 -18.49 -3.98 8.01
CA HIS A 39 -19.23 -2.89 8.63
C HIS A 39 -19.36 -1.66 7.73
N ILE A 40 -18.77 -1.67 6.52
CA ILE A 40 -18.79 -0.56 5.56
C ILE A 40 -19.32 -1.09 4.23
N ASP A 41 -20.42 -0.52 3.75
CA ASP A 41 -21.03 -0.88 2.45
C ASP A 41 -20.31 -0.17 1.29
N LEU A 42 -19.01 -0.45 1.15
CA LEU A 42 -18.17 0.02 0.05
C LEU A 42 -17.48 -1.17 -0.62
N GLU A 43 -17.35 -1.11 -1.94
CA GLU A 43 -16.61 -2.11 -2.72
C GLU A 43 -15.13 -2.09 -2.33
N ARG A 44 -14.49 -3.28 -2.32
CA ARG A 44 -13.07 -3.39 -2.02
C ARG A 44 -12.23 -2.78 -3.14
N VAL A 45 -11.23 -2.02 -2.74
CA VAL A 45 -10.30 -1.39 -3.67
C VAL A 45 -9.29 -2.40 -4.20
N VAL A 46 -8.92 -2.25 -5.47
CA VAL A 46 -7.78 -2.95 -6.09
C VAL A 46 -6.50 -2.34 -5.57
N MET A 47 -5.72 -3.13 -4.83
CA MET A 47 -4.47 -2.67 -4.22
C MET A 47 -3.26 -2.93 -5.10
N THR A 48 -3.29 -3.97 -5.93
CA THR A 48 -2.16 -4.28 -6.84
C THR A 48 -2.62 -4.96 -8.12
N ILE A 49 -2.13 -4.45 -9.24
CA ILE A 49 -2.25 -5.06 -10.57
C ILE A 49 -0.84 -5.45 -11.04
N ARG A 50 -0.68 -6.70 -11.44
CA ARG A 50 0.49 -7.18 -12.17
C ARG A 50 0.21 -7.05 -13.66
N PHE A 51 0.92 -6.16 -14.36
CA PHE A 51 0.79 -6.01 -15.81
C PHE A 51 1.61 -7.06 -16.55
N ASN A 52 2.81 -7.37 -16.06
CA ASN A 52 3.64 -8.48 -16.53
C ASN A 52 4.58 -8.94 -15.40
N ASN A 53 5.57 -9.80 -15.68
CA ASN A 53 6.48 -10.31 -14.64
C ASN A 53 7.39 -9.24 -14.01
N GLU A 54 7.55 -8.09 -14.65
CA GLU A 54 8.49 -7.03 -14.27
C GLU A 54 7.78 -5.70 -13.96
N PHE A 55 6.47 -5.61 -14.21
CA PHE A 55 5.71 -4.38 -14.06
C PHE A 55 4.45 -4.58 -13.22
N PHE A 56 4.42 -3.89 -12.09
CA PHE A 56 3.34 -3.91 -11.11
C PHE A 56 2.91 -2.47 -10.83
N GLY A 57 1.60 -2.26 -10.69
CA GLY A 57 1.04 -1.03 -10.15
C GLY A 57 0.46 -1.30 -8.76
N THR A 58 0.82 -0.47 -7.79
CA THR A 58 0.26 -0.51 -6.42
C THR A 58 -0.55 0.74 -6.15
N GLN A 59 -1.68 0.60 -5.47
CA GLN A 59 -2.45 1.74 -4.95
C GLN A 59 -1.84 2.28 -3.65
N PHE A 60 -1.01 1.45 -3.02
CA PHE A 60 -0.28 1.79 -1.82
C PHE A 60 1.16 2.19 -2.07
N HIS A 61 1.79 2.72 -1.03
CA HIS A 61 3.17 3.18 -0.99
C HIS A 61 4.09 2.12 -0.38
N PRO A 62 4.64 1.16 -1.16
CA PRO A 62 5.60 0.19 -0.65
C PRO A 62 6.92 0.83 -0.20
N GLU A 63 7.15 2.10 -0.54
CA GLU A 63 8.30 2.92 -0.15
C GLU A 63 8.13 3.64 1.19
N ALA A 64 6.94 3.57 1.81
CA ALA A 64 6.65 4.32 3.02
C ALA A 64 7.52 3.85 4.19
N ASP A 65 8.32 4.76 4.73
CA ASP A 65 9.17 4.55 5.92
C ASP A 65 8.37 4.89 7.19
N ALA A 66 8.12 3.87 8.01
CA ALA A 66 7.37 4.00 9.26
C ALA A 66 8.06 4.95 10.25
N GLU A 67 9.40 4.91 10.36
CA GLU A 67 10.17 5.71 11.31
C GLU A 67 10.14 7.20 10.92
N GLY A 68 10.34 7.49 9.63
CA GLY A 68 10.22 8.82 9.05
C GLY A 68 8.82 9.41 9.24
N MET A 69 7.78 8.61 9.01
CA MET A 69 6.39 9.02 9.22
C MET A 69 6.09 9.29 10.69
N PHE A 70 6.54 8.44 11.61
CA PHE A 70 6.36 8.63 13.05
C PHE A 70 6.97 9.96 13.54
N ARG A 71 8.20 10.27 13.14
CA ARG A 71 8.84 11.56 13.43
C ARG A 71 8.09 12.74 12.81
N HIS A 72 7.51 12.55 11.62
CA HIS A 72 6.74 13.59 10.96
C HIS A 72 5.45 13.92 11.72
N PHE A 73 4.72 12.91 12.17
CA PHE A 73 3.45 13.08 12.89
C PHE A 73 3.63 13.62 14.32
N GLN A 74 4.78 13.42 14.94
CA GLN A 74 5.09 14.03 16.24
C GLN A 74 5.37 15.54 16.20
N LYS A 75 5.52 16.14 15.01
CA LYS A 75 5.66 17.60 14.91
C LYS A 75 4.34 18.26 15.32
N GLU A 76 4.41 19.25 16.22
CA GLU A 76 3.23 19.90 16.82
C GLU A 76 2.21 20.41 15.78
N GLU A 77 2.66 21.00 14.69
CA GLU A 77 1.78 21.46 13.60
C GLU A 77 1.01 20.29 12.95
N LYS A 78 1.69 19.16 12.74
CA LYS A 78 1.12 17.99 12.08
C LYS A 78 0.22 17.20 13.01
N SER A 79 0.61 17.01 14.27
CA SER A 79 -0.25 16.36 15.25
C SER A 79 -1.55 17.16 15.44
N LYS A 80 -1.48 18.49 15.62
CA LYS A 80 -2.67 19.34 15.74
C LYS A 80 -3.56 19.23 14.52
N MET A 81 -2.99 19.31 13.32
CA MET A 81 -3.76 19.19 12.08
C MET A 81 -4.51 17.85 12.00
N VAL A 82 -3.89 16.73 12.37
CA VAL A 82 -4.55 15.42 12.32
C VAL A 82 -5.62 15.31 13.39
N ILE A 83 -5.34 15.76 14.62
CA ILE A 83 -6.30 15.73 15.74
C ILE A 83 -7.52 16.61 15.44
N GLU A 84 -7.33 17.79 14.86
CA GLU A 84 -8.42 18.71 14.50
C GLU A 84 -9.34 18.13 13.41
N ASN A 85 -8.79 17.37 12.45
CA ASN A 85 -9.56 16.82 11.34
C ASN A 85 -10.18 15.44 11.64
N PHE A 86 -9.47 14.59 12.39
CA PHE A 86 -9.82 13.17 12.55
C PHE A 86 -10.01 12.73 14.01
N GLY A 87 -9.70 13.60 14.98
CA GLY A 87 -9.79 13.30 16.40
C GLY A 87 -8.54 12.65 16.99
N GLU A 88 -8.43 12.73 18.32
CA GLU A 88 -7.28 12.23 19.08
C GLU A 88 -7.18 10.70 19.05
N GLU A 89 -8.32 9.99 19.12
CA GLU A 89 -8.34 8.52 19.05
C GLU A 89 -7.76 8.01 17.72
N LYS A 90 -8.11 8.66 16.59
CA LYS A 90 -7.59 8.29 15.28
C LYS A 90 -6.10 8.57 15.17
N PHE A 91 -5.65 9.71 15.69
CA PHE A 91 -4.23 10.05 15.73
C PHE A 91 -3.41 9.01 16.52
N ASN A 92 -3.88 8.62 17.72
CA ASN A 92 -3.21 7.61 18.53
C ASN A 92 -3.15 6.26 17.83
N SER A 93 -4.26 5.82 17.22
CA SER A 93 -4.30 4.58 16.42
C SER A 93 -3.34 4.63 15.22
N MET A 94 -3.17 5.79 14.57
CA MET A 94 -2.18 5.96 13.49
C MET A 94 -0.75 5.79 13.99
N LEU A 95 -0.42 6.34 15.16
CA LEU A 95 0.91 6.18 15.77
C LEU A 95 1.17 4.72 16.17
N GLU A 96 0.19 4.05 16.76
CA GLU A 96 0.29 2.62 17.09
C GLU A 96 0.54 1.76 15.85
N HIS A 97 -0.14 2.04 14.73
CA HIS A 97 0.09 1.33 13.47
C HIS A 97 1.47 1.58 12.87
N LEU A 98 2.08 2.74 13.13
CA LEU A 98 3.45 3.03 12.69
C LEU A 98 4.49 2.25 13.49
N GLU A 99 4.15 1.80 14.70
CA GLU A 99 5.01 0.97 15.54
C GLU A 99 4.73 -0.55 15.36
N ASP A 100 3.65 -0.92 14.68
CA ASP A 100 3.28 -2.31 14.42
C ASP A 100 4.15 -2.94 13.29
N PRO A 101 4.98 -3.94 13.60
CA PRO A 101 5.86 -4.57 12.63
C PRO A 101 5.11 -5.25 11.49
N ASP A 102 3.85 -5.68 11.70
CA ASP A 102 3.05 -6.40 10.69
C ASP A 102 2.34 -5.46 9.69
N LYS A 103 2.59 -4.14 9.76
CA LYS A 103 1.94 -3.10 8.95
C LYS A 103 2.90 -2.48 7.93
N ILE A 104 3.20 -1.19 8.08
CA ILE A 104 4.00 -0.41 7.13
C ILE A 104 5.43 -0.98 7.08
N MET A 105 6.01 -1.30 8.24
CA MET A 105 7.36 -1.89 8.34
C MET A 105 7.49 -3.21 7.56
N LEU A 106 6.49 -4.10 7.64
CA LEU A 106 6.51 -5.34 6.85
C LEU A 106 6.48 -5.04 5.34
N THR A 107 5.71 -4.05 4.93
CA THR A 107 5.57 -3.73 3.50
C THR A 107 6.86 -3.16 2.94
N GLU A 108 7.44 -2.19 3.66
CA GLU A 108 8.72 -1.56 3.35
C GLU A 108 9.84 -2.61 3.20
N SER A 109 9.94 -3.51 4.18
CA SER A 109 11.01 -4.51 4.24
C SER A 109 10.85 -5.68 3.25
N VAL A 110 9.65 -5.90 2.71
CA VAL A 110 9.34 -7.08 1.90
C VAL A 110 9.10 -6.73 0.43
N ILE A 111 8.31 -5.71 0.10
CA ILE A 111 7.80 -5.56 -1.27
C ILE A 111 8.90 -5.11 -2.23
N LEU A 112 9.52 -3.95 -1.99
CA LEU A 112 10.58 -3.44 -2.87
C LEU A 112 11.83 -4.32 -2.85
N PRO A 113 12.35 -4.77 -1.69
CA PRO A 113 13.55 -5.61 -1.65
C PRO A 113 13.37 -6.91 -2.43
N ASN A 114 12.25 -7.63 -2.24
CA ASN A 114 12.02 -8.89 -2.94
C ASN A 114 11.72 -8.68 -4.43
N PHE A 115 11.09 -7.56 -4.81
CA PHE A 115 10.91 -7.24 -6.22
C PHE A 115 12.26 -7.03 -6.91
N LEU A 116 13.14 -6.23 -6.31
CA LEU A 116 14.48 -5.97 -6.87
C LEU A 116 15.33 -7.24 -6.92
N GLU A 117 15.29 -8.07 -5.87
CA GLU A 117 16.00 -9.36 -5.84
C GLU A 117 15.54 -10.27 -6.98
N LYS A 118 14.22 -10.41 -7.17
CA LYS A 118 13.67 -11.23 -8.27
C LYS A 118 14.10 -10.74 -9.65
N VAL A 119 14.05 -9.43 -9.88
CA VAL A 119 14.48 -8.83 -11.15
C VAL A 119 15.98 -9.05 -11.37
N PHE A 120 16.79 -8.92 -10.31
CA PHE A 120 18.22 -9.15 -10.38
C PHE A 120 18.56 -10.61 -10.72
N GLN A 121 17.96 -11.58 -10.03
CA GLN A 121 18.17 -13.00 -10.30
C GLN A 121 17.72 -13.40 -11.71
N HIS A 122 16.56 -12.91 -12.16
CA HIS A 122 16.08 -13.17 -13.51
C HIS A 122 17.06 -12.67 -14.60
N LYS A 123 17.67 -11.50 -14.39
CA LYS A 123 18.68 -10.99 -15.31
C LYS A 123 19.98 -11.79 -15.29
N LEU A 124 20.38 -12.33 -14.13
CA LEU A 124 21.56 -13.19 -14.05
C LEU A 124 21.38 -14.47 -14.86
N GLU A 125 20.20 -15.11 -14.75
CA GLU A 125 19.86 -16.31 -15.56
C GLU A 125 19.99 -16.01 -17.06
N LEU A 126 19.49 -14.86 -17.53
CA LEU A 126 19.57 -14.48 -18.94
C LEU A 126 20.98 -14.17 -19.46
N VAL A 127 21.94 -13.89 -18.58
CA VAL A 127 23.32 -13.52 -18.94
C VAL A 127 24.29 -14.69 -18.79
N CYS A 128 23.98 -15.66 -17.93
CA CYS A 128 24.82 -16.82 -17.65
C CYS A 128 24.52 -18.06 -18.50
N ASP A 129 23.46 -18.03 -19.32
CA ASP A 129 23.13 -19.02 -20.36
C ASP A 129 23.64 -18.60 -21.75
#